data_AF-A0A2V9LEA8-F1
#
_entry.id   AF-A0A2V9LEA8-F1
#
_cell.length_a   1.000
_cell.length_b   1.000
_cell.length_c   1.000
_cell.angle_alpha   90.00
_cell.angle_beta   90.00
_cell.angle_gamma   90.00
#
_symmetry.space_group_name_H-M   'P 1'
#
loop_
_entity.id
_entity.type
_entity.pdbx_description
1 polymer ?
#
loop_
_entity_poly.entity_id
_entity_poly.type
_entity_poly.pdbx_seq_one_letter_code
_entity_poly.pdbx_strand_id
1 'polypeptide(L)'
;MSLEPTWFSTIYGMIIMVTQALAAMAVVTVTVALLHRQKLLSKILSPRLFNDFGNLLFTFTMLWAYLSFSQYLIIWAGNLPDETQWYRSRASGGWALMAVLLMVFHFAVPFLLLLNLFIKRSVAALASIAVGLVVMSAIDIYWLTVPAFASDRSGPNFHWTDFAAWIGIGGLWVWSFMTNLEARSLVPLRDARLEGVVLNE
;
A
#
# COMPACT_ATOMS: atom_id res chain seq x y z
N MET A 1 -8.38 -12.04 11.14
CA MET A 1 -8.48 -13.41 11.69
C MET A 1 -9.63 -13.54 12.67
N SER A 2 -9.63 -12.82 13.81
CA SER A 2 -10.71 -12.95 14.83
C SER A 2 -12.12 -12.62 14.36
N LEU A 3 -12.28 -11.91 13.23
CA LEU A 3 -13.58 -11.69 12.58
C LEU A 3 -14.23 -12.99 12.07
N GLU A 4 -13.42 -14.01 11.76
CA GLU A 4 -13.83 -15.35 11.34
C GLU A 4 -13.10 -16.37 12.24
N PRO A 5 -13.60 -16.64 13.46
CA PRO A 5 -12.84 -17.33 14.51
C PRO A 5 -12.52 -18.80 14.21
N THR A 6 -13.24 -19.41 13.27
CA THR A 6 -12.99 -20.79 12.81
C THR A 6 -11.87 -20.88 11.79
N TRP A 7 -11.35 -19.75 11.28
CA TRP A 7 -10.31 -19.70 10.26
C TRP A 7 -8.97 -19.23 10.83
N PHE A 8 -7.89 -19.89 10.41
CA PHE A 8 -6.53 -19.52 10.79
C PHE A 8 -5.55 -19.64 9.61
N SER A 9 -4.47 -18.86 9.67
CA SER A 9 -3.42 -18.80 8.67
C SER A 9 -2.22 -18.03 9.25
N THR A 10 -1.05 -18.67 9.31
CA THR A 10 0.16 -18.09 9.89
C THR A 10 0.70 -16.90 9.08
N ILE A 11 0.52 -16.91 7.76
CA ILE A 11 0.99 -15.87 6.84
C ILE A 11 0.10 -14.60 6.86
N TYR A 12 -1.14 -14.69 7.36
CA TYR A 12 -2.10 -13.58 7.34
C TYR A 12 -1.58 -12.33 8.08
N GLY A 13 -0.91 -12.50 9.22
CA GLY A 13 -0.28 -11.38 9.94
C GLY A 13 0.81 -10.69 9.12
N MET A 14 1.63 -11.45 8.41
CA MET A 14 2.67 -10.90 7.53
C MET A 14 2.08 -10.13 6.35
N ILE A 15 0.97 -10.60 5.77
CA ILE A 15 0.25 -9.88 4.70
C ILE A 15 -0.18 -8.50 5.19
N ILE A 16 -0.80 -8.42 6.38
CA ILE A 16 -1.20 -7.12 6.97
C ILE A 16 0.03 -6.23 7.17
N MET A 17 1.10 -6.75 7.78
CA MET A 17 2.32 -5.97 8.03
C MET A 17 2.92 -5.41 6.74
N VAL A 18 3.03 -6.22 5.69
CA VAL A 18 3.59 -5.80 4.41
C VAL A 18 2.67 -4.79 3.70
N THR A 19 1.36 -4.98 3.79
CA THR A 19 0.38 -4.01 3.27
C THR A 19 0.54 -2.65 3.96
N GLN A 20 0.70 -2.61 5.29
CA GLN A 20 0.95 -1.38 6.02
C GLN A 20 2.31 -0.76 5.70
N ALA A 21 3.36 -1.57 5.55
CA ALA A 21 4.69 -1.09 5.16
C ALA A 21 4.69 -0.48 3.74
N LEU A 22 4.00 -1.12 2.80
CA LEU A 22 3.82 -0.62 1.44
C LEU A 22 3.06 0.72 1.44
N ALA A 23 1.94 0.81 2.17
CA ALA A 23 1.17 2.04 2.30
C ALA A 23 2.00 3.17 2.94
N ALA A 24 2.76 2.87 4.00
CA ALA A 24 3.63 3.84 4.65
C ALA A 24 4.74 4.34 3.71
N MET A 25 5.40 3.43 2.98
CA MET A 25 6.42 3.81 1.99
C MET A 25 5.83 4.66 0.86
N ALA A 26 4.60 4.35 0.44
CA ALA A 26 3.89 5.13 -0.57
C ALA A 26 3.55 6.54 -0.06
N VAL A 27 3.05 6.69 1.17
CA VAL A 27 2.81 8.00 1.78
C VAL A 27 4.10 8.81 1.91
N VAL A 28 5.21 8.20 2.32
CA VAL A 28 6.52 8.85 2.36
C VAL A 28 6.93 9.33 0.97
N THR A 29 6.79 8.49 -0.04
CA THR A 29 7.13 8.84 -1.44
C THR A 29 6.30 10.01 -1.95
N VAL A 30 4.98 10.02 -1.67
CA VAL A 30 4.10 11.15 -2.02
C VAL A 30 4.54 12.42 -1.29
N THR A 31 4.84 12.33 0.01
CA THR A 31 5.28 13.47 0.82
C THR A 31 6.57 14.07 0.27
N VAL A 32 7.57 13.23 -0.03
CA VAL A 32 8.84 13.66 -0.62
C VAL A 32 8.62 14.30 -2.00
N ALA A 33 7.73 13.74 -2.83
CA ALA A 33 7.40 14.32 -4.12
C ALA A 33 6.70 15.69 -4.02
N LEU A 34 5.85 15.90 -3.02
CA LEU A 34 5.24 17.20 -2.73
C LEU A 34 6.28 18.21 -2.24
N LEU A 35 7.20 17.80 -1.37
CA LEU A 35 8.28 18.63 -0.85
C LEU A 35 9.32 19.00 -1.91
N HIS A 36 9.56 18.15 -2.92
CA HIS A 36 10.42 18.45 -4.07
C HIS A 36 9.95 19.69 -4.86
N ARG A 37 8.67 20.08 -4.77
CA ARG A 37 8.20 21.34 -5.39
C ARG A 37 8.77 22.59 -4.73
N GLN A 38 9.34 22.49 -3.53
CA GLN A 38 9.97 23.60 -2.83
C GLN A 38 11.43 23.77 -3.28
N LYS A 39 11.81 24.99 -3.70
CA LYS A 39 13.13 25.31 -4.27
C LYS A 39 14.34 24.91 -3.41
N LEU A 40 14.18 24.89 -2.08
CA LEU A 40 15.26 24.55 -1.16
C LEU A 40 15.49 23.03 -1.08
N LEU A 41 14.41 22.25 -1.12
CA LEU A 41 14.46 20.79 -0.99
C LEU A 41 14.71 20.09 -2.32
N SER A 42 14.37 20.72 -3.45
CA SER A 42 14.67 20.18 -4.79
C SER A 42 16.17 19.97 -5.05
N LYS A 43 17.05 20.67 -4.31
CA LYS A 43 18.52 20.50 -4.38
C LYS A 43 19.06 19.34 -3.55
N ILE A 44 18.23 18.77 -2.67
CA ILE A 44 18.61 17.62 -1.82
C ILE A 44 17.96 16.35 -2.37
N LEU A 45 16.75 16.49 -2.90
CA LEU A 45 15.94 15.41 -3.44
C LEU A 45 16.32 15.10 -4.90
N SER A 46 17.47 14.46 -5.08
CA SER A 46 17.99 14.11 -6.40
C SER A 46 17.17 12.99 -7.09
N PRO A 47 17.23 12.89 -8.44
CA PRO A 47 16.57 11.79 -9.17
C PRO A 47 17.03 10.39 -8.73
N ARG A 48 18.24 10.28 -8.16
CA ARG A 48 18.75 9.03 -7.58
C ARG A 48 17.95 8.60 -6.36
N LEU A 49 17.65 9.54 -5.46
CA LEU A 49 16.84 9.25 -4.28
C LEU A 49 15.41 8.80 -4.64
N PHE A 50 14.80 9.43 -5.66
CA PHE A 50 13.52 8.97 -6.19
C PHE A 50 13.59 7.55 -6.78
N ASN A 51 14.73 7.19 -7.40
CA ASN A 51 14.95 5.83 -7.84
C ASN A 51 14.94 4.83 -6.69
N ASP A 52 15.58 5.17 -5.57
CA ASP A 52 15.63 4.34 -4.37
C ASP A 52 14.24 4.16 -3.75
N PHE A 53 13.44 5.23 -3.65
CA PHE A 53 12.02 5.14 -3.25
C PHE A 53 11.23 4.23 -4.20
N GLY A 54 11.43 4.36 -5.51
CA GLY A 54 10.81 3.48 -6.49
C GLY A 54 11.23 2.01 -6.34
N ASN A 55 12.49 1.73 -5.99
CA ASN A 55 12.97 0.37 -5.75
C ASN A 55 12.37 -0.22 -4.46
N LEU A 56 12.22 0.59 -3.40
CA LEU A 56 11.56 0.16 -2.17
C LEU A 56 10.07 -0.14 -2.42
N LEU A 57 9.35 0.75 -3.11
CA LEU A 57 7.94 0.51 -3.49
C LEU A 57 7.80 -0.76 -4.32
N PHE A 58 8.68 -0.96 -5.29
CA PHE A 58 8.71 -2.18 -6.11
C PHE A 58 8.92 -3.44 -5.26
N THR A 59 9.88 -3.38 -4.33
CA THR A 59 10.21 -4.49 -3.44
C THR A 59 9.02 -4.85 -2.55
N PHE A 60 8.38 -3.87 -1.92
CA PHE A 60 7.19 -4.11 -1.09
C PHE A 60 5.99 -4.60 -1.91
N THR A 61 5.82 -4.09 -3.14
CA THR A 61 4.77 -4.57 -4.07
C THR A 61 4.98 -6.05 -4.40
N MET A 62 6.22 -6.46 -4.72
CA MET A 62 6.57 -7.86 -4.98
C MET A 62 6.38 -8.72 -3.74
N LEU A 63 6.80 -8.23 -2.56
CA LEU A 63 6.65 -8.96 -1.31
C LEU A 63 5.18 -9.16 -0.94
N TRP A 64 4.34 -8.14 -1.11
CA TRP A 64 2.89 -8.24 -0.90
C TRP A 64 2.28 -9.31 -1.82
N ALA A 65 2.63 -9.26 -3.11
CA ALA A 65 2.12 -10.23 -4.09
C ALA A 65 2.58 -11.65 -3.77
N TYR A 66 3.86 -11.82 -3.39
CA TYR A 66 4.42 -13.11 -2.99
C TYR A 66 3.65 -13.70 -1.80
N LEU A 67 3.44 -12.93 -0.73
CA LEU A 67 2.77 -13.45 0.47
C LEU A 67 1.29 -13.73 0.21
N SER A 68 0.59 -12.81 -0.47
CA SER A 68 -0.83 -12.95 -0.79
C SER A 68 -1.09 -14.14 -1.73
N PHE A 69 -0.28 -14.27 -2.78
CA PHE A 69 -0.38 -15.40 -3.70
C PHE A 69 0.02 -16.72 -3.03
N SER A 70 1.04 -16.72 -2.17
CA SER A 70 1.47 -17.92 -1.45
C SER A 70 0.38 -18.41 -0.49
N GLN A 71 -0.30 -17.50 0.22
CA GLN A 71 -1.46 -17.85 1.04
C GLN A 71 -2.56 -18.50 0.21
N TYR A 72 -2.93 -17.87 -0.91
CA TYR A 72 -3.95 -18.41 -1.81
C TYR A 72 -3.56 -19.80 -2.33
N LEU A 73 -2.33 -19.95 -2.84
CA LEU A 73 -1.84 -21.20 -3.43
C LEU A 73 -1.83 -22.34 -2.42
N ILE A 74 -1.39 -22.09 -1.18
CA ILE A 74 -1.34 -23.10 -0.11
C ILE A 74 -2.75 -23.55 0.27
N ILE A 75 -3.66 -22.61 0.50
CA ILE A 75 -5.06 -22.95 0.88
C ILE A 75 -5.78 -23.65 -0.27
N TRP A 76 -5.56 -23.20 -1.50
CA TRP A 76 -6.13 -23.82 -2.69
C TRP A 76 -5.59 -25.24 -2.91
N ALA A 77 -4.27 -25.44 -2.76
CA ALA A 77 -3.65 -26.75 -2.92
C ALA A 77 -4.02 -27.74 -1.79
N GLY A 78 -4.15 -27.26 -0.55
CA GLY A 78 -4.57 -28.08 0.59
C GLY A 78 -6.07 -28.45 0.56
N ASN A 79 -6.91 -27.59 -0.01
CA ASN A 79 -8.35 -27.77 -0.21
C ASN A 79 -9.12 -28.28 1.04
N LEU A 80 -8.71 -27.82 2.23
CA LEU A 80 -9.39 -28.16 3.48
C LEU A 80 -10.69 -27.35 3.62
N PRO A 81 -11.83 -27.96 4.01
CA PRO A 81 -13.11 -27.27 4.11
C PRO A 81 -13.07 -26.01 4.98
N ASP A 82 -12.39 -26.09 6.12
CA ASP A 82 -12.29 -25.01 7.11
C ASP A 82 -11.49 -23.80 6.61
N GLU A 83 -10.46 -24.03 5.79
CA GLU A 83 -9.59 -22.98 5.26
C GLU A 83 -10.15 -22.35 3.99
N THR A 84 -10.73 -23.17 3.12
CA THR A 84 -11.24 -22.75 1.80
C THR A 84 -12.49 -21.88 1.88
N GLN A 85 -13.27 -21.98 2.97
CA GLN A 85 -14.46 -21.13 3.16
C GLN A 85 -14.12 -19.64 3.10
N TRP A 86 -12.96 -19.25 3.64
CA TRP A 86 -12.49 -17.86 3.67
C TRP A 86 -12.24 -17.29 2.28
N TYR A 87 -11.59 -18.05 1.39
CA TYR A 87 -11.41 -17.64 -0.01
C TYR A 87 -12.72 -17.77 -0.80
N ARG A 88 -13.60 -18.71 -0.48
CA ARG A 88 -14.91 -18.83 -1.15
C ARG A 88 -15.79 -17.60 -0.95
N SER A 89 -15.81 -17.01 0.25
CA SER A 89 -16.58 -15.76 0.48
C SER A 89 -15.99 -14.56 -0.27
N ARG A 90 -14.68 -14.60 -0.59
CA ARG A 90 -13.93 -13.48 -1.18
C ARG A 90 -13.60 -13.60 -2.66
N ALA A 91 -13.74 -14.80 -3.23
CA ALA A 91 -13.48 -15.11 -4.63
C ALA A 91 -14.76 -15.56 -5.37
N SER A 92 -15.94 -15.28 -4.81
CA SER A 92 -17.23 -15.54 -5.47
C SER A 92 -18.07 -14.28 -5.60
N GLY A 93 -18.97 -14.26 -6.58
CA GLY A 93 -19.86 -13.13 -6.86
C GLY A 93 -19.09 -11.82 -7.08
N GLY A 94 -19.60 -10.72 -6.52
CA GLY A 94 -18.99 -9.39 -6.69
C GLY A 94 -17.62 -9.23 -6.04
N TRP A 95 -17.26 -10.07 -5.06
CA TRP A 95 -15.95 -10.05 -4.41
C TRP A 95 -14.82 -10.58 -5.31
N ALA A 96 -15.15 -11.45 -6.26
CA ALA A 96 -14.19 -11.92 -7.27
C ALA A 96 -13.67 -10.76 -8.13
N LEU A 97 -14.53 -9.78 -8.45
CA LEU A 97 -14.12 -8.60 -9.20
C LEU A 97 -13.09 -7.77 -8.41
N MET A 98 -13.27 -7.61 -7.10
CA MET A 98 -12.29 -6.94 -6.25
C MET A 98 -10.96 -7.71 -6.15
N ALA A 99 -11.00 -9.04 -6.07
CA ALA A 99 -9.78 -9.84 -6.10
C ALA A 99 -9.00 -9.63 -7.41
N VAL A 100 -9.69 -9.57 -8.55
CA VAL A 100 -9.08 -9.24 -9.85
C VAL A 100 -8.54 -7.81 -9.87
N LEU A 101 -9.29 -6.84 -9.35
CA LEU A 101 -8.83 -5.45 -9.23
C LEU A 101 -7.55 -5.34 -8.41
N LEU A 102 -7.45 -6.06 -7.29
CA LEU A 102 -6.23 -6.12 -6.47
C LEU A 102 -5.08 -6.76 -7.24
N MET A 103 -5.31 -7.89 -7.91
CA MET A 103 -4.26 -8.53 -8.72
C MET A 103 -3.72 -7.60 -9.82
N VAL A 104 -4.60 -6.84 -10.48
CA VAL A 104 -4.22 -5.93 -11.57
C VAL A 104 -3.60 -4.63 -11.04
N PHE A 105 -4.28 -3.92 -10.15
CA PHE A 105 -3.91 -2.56 -9.75
C PHE A 105 -3.04 -2.49 -8.50
N HIS A 106 -3.08 -3.49 -7.62
CA HIS A 106 -2.18 -3.55 -6.47
C HIS A 106 -0.83 -4.19 -6.84
N PHE A 107 -0.83 -5.14 -7.79
CA PHE A 107 0.39 -5.84 -8.24
C PHE A 107 0.78 -5.55 -9.70
N ALA A 108 0.04 -6.04 -10.69
CA ALA A 108 0.52 -6.09 -12.07
C ALA A 108 0.88 -4.71 -12.67
N VAL A 109 0.02 -3.72 -12.50
CA VAL A 109 0.23 -2.35 -12.98
C VAL A 109 1.42 -1.69 -12.25
N PRO A 110 1.46 -1.62 -10.91
CA PRO A 110 2.63 -1.09 -10.21
C PRO A 110 3.92 -1.84 -10.54
N PHE A 111 3.88 -3.16 -10.67
CA PHE A 111 5.04 -3.99 -11.04
C PHE A 111 5.60 -3.57 -12.40
N LEU A 112 4.76 -3.49 -13.44
CA LEU A 112 5.19 -3.13 -14.80
C LEU A 112 5.69 -1.68 -14.88
N LEU A 113 5.01 -0.75 -14.20
CA LEU A 113 5.40 0.66 -14.19
C LEU A 113 6.71 0.87 -13.43
N LEU A 114 6.87 0.24 -12.27
CA LEU A 114 8.08 0.35 -11.45
C LEU A 114 9.25 -0.46 -12.03
N LEU A 115 9.04 -1.37 -12.98
CA LEU A 115 10.16 -2.01 -13.68
C LEU A 115 11.00 -0.98 -14.46
N ASN A 116 10.37 0.09 -14.94
CA ASN A 116 11.01 1.10 -15.78
C ASN A 116 11.78 2.15 -14.95
N LEU A 117 13.08 2.26 -15.21
CA LEU A 117 13.97 3.25 -14.57
C LEU A 117 13.51 4.70 -14.77
N PHE A 118 13.02 5.04 -15.96
CA PHE A 118 12.58 6.41 -16.29
C PHE A 118 11.36 6.81 -15.47
N ILE A 119 10.44 5.86 -15.24
CA ILE A 119 9.25 6.07 -14.41
C ILE A 119 9.68 6.31 -12.95
N LYS A 120 10.61 5.49 -12.43
CA LYS A 120 11.14 5.65 -11.07
C LYS A 120 11.85 6.97 -10.82
N ARG A 121 12.46 7.58 -11.85
CA ARG A 121 13.15 8.88 -11.74
C ARG A 121 12.21 10.09 -11.96
N SER A 122 11.01 9.87 -12.50
CA SER A 122 10.02 10.93 -12.68
C SER A 122 9.24 11.16 -11.41
N VAL A 123 9.41 12.33 -10.78
CA VAL A 123 8.73 12.71 -9.53
C VAL A 123 7.21 12.62 -9.68
N ALA A 124 6.66 13.13 -10.79
CA ALA A 124 5.22 13.10 -11.03
C ALA A 124 4.69 11.69 -11.26
N ALA A 125 5.39 10.85 -12.04
CA ALA A 125 4.95 9.50 -12.31
C ALA A 125 5.02 8.63 -11.05
N LEU A 126 6.12 8.72 -10.29
CA LEU A 126 6.29 7.97 -9.06
C LEU A 126 5.28 8.37 -7.99
N ALA A 127 4.99 9.68 -7.86
CA ALA A 127 3.94 10.16 -6.96
C ALA A 127 2.56 9.60 -7.32
N SER A 128 2.20 9.57 -8.61
CA SER A 128 0.93 8.99 -9.07
C SER A 128 0.81 7.50 -8.75
N ILE A 129 1.90 6.73 -8.96
CA ILE A 129 1.95 5.31 -8.60
C ILE A 129 1.81 5.13 -7.09
N ALA A 130 2.51 5.94 -6.29
CA ALA A 130 2.44 5.88 -4.84
C ALA A 130 1.04 6.22 -4.32
N VAL A 131 0.36 7.24 -4.85
CA VAL A 131 -1.05 7.53 -4.52
C VAL A 131 -1.94 6.34 -4.86
N GLY A 132 -1.76 5.73 -6.04
CA GLY A 132 -2.47 4.52 -6.43
C GLY A 132 -2.27 3.37 -5.44
N LEU A 133 -1.03 3.14 -4.99
CA LEU A 133 -0.70 2.11 -4.02
C LEU A 133 -1.32 2.35 -2.64
N VAL A 134 -1.40 3.61 -2.17
CA VAL A 134 -2.13 3.94 -0.92
C VAL A 134 -3.61 3.57 -1.05
N VAL A 135 -4.25 3.94 -2.17
CA VAL A 135 -5.65 3.62 -2.43
C VAL A 135 -5.85 2.10 -2.53
N MET A 136 -4.97 1.39 -3.23
CA MET A 136 -5.07 -0.08 -3.38
C MET A 136 -4.80 -0.80 -2.07
N SER A 137 -3.90 -0.30 -1.21
CA SER A 137 -3.70 -0.83 0.15
C SER A 137 -4.94 -0.65 1.01
N ALA A 138 -5.67 0.47 0.88
CA ALA A 138 -6.95 0.65 1.57
C ALA A 138 -8.02 -0.33 1.07
N ILE A 139 -8.11 -0.52 -0.26
CA ILE A 139 -9.03 -1.50 -0.87
C ILE A 139 -8.66 -2.93 -0.45
N ASP A 140 -7.38 -3.25 -0.31
CA ASP A 140 -6.91 -4.56 0.15
C ASP A 140 -7.37 -4.83 1.59
N ILE A 141 -7.18 -3.88 2.50
CA ILE A 141 -7.69 -3.98 3.88
C ILE A 141 -9.23 -4.13 3.90
N TYR A 142 -9.93 -3.41 3.03
CA TYR A 142 -11.37 -3.53 2.89
C TYR A 142 -11.78 -4.94 2.39
N TRP A 143 -11.10 -5.50 1.39
CA TRP A 143 -11.32 -6.86 0.89
C TRP A 143 -10.97 -7.94 1.94
N LEU A 144 -9.96 -7.71 2.78
CA LEU A 144 -9.59 -8.63 3.86
C LEU A 144 -10.63 -8.65 4.98
N THR A 145 -11.30 -7.53 5.27
CA THR A 145 -12.12 -7.35 6.48
C THR A 145 -13.63 -7.41 6.23
N VAL A 146 -14.15 -6.72 5.21
CA VAL A 146 -15.60 -6.54 5.03
C VAL A 146 -16.35 -7.82 4.66
N PRO A 147 -15.81 -8.74 3.83
CA PRO A 147 -16.48 -10.00 3.52
C PRO A 147 -16.79 -10.86 4.75
N ALA A 148 -16.11 -10.65 5.88
CA ALA A 148 -16.41 -11.35 7.13
C ALA A 148 -17.79 -10.98 7.72
N PHE A 149 -18.33 -9.81 7.38
CA PHE A 149 -19.63 -9.32 7.83
C PHE A 149 -20.72 -9.42 6.76
N ALA A 150 -20.33 -9.62 5.50
CA ALA A 150 -21.27 -9.71 4.39
C ALA A 150 -21.97 -11.08 4.42
N SER A 151 -23.28 -11.07 4.68
CA SER A 151 -24.13 -12.26 4.67
C SER A 151 -24.44 -12.76 3.26
N ASP A 152 -24.28 -11.90 2.24
CA ASP A 152 -24.54 -12.22 0.83
C ASP A 152 -23.28 -12.06 -0.03
N ARG A 153 -23.17 -12.90 -1.07
CA ARG A 153 -22.05 -12.95 -2.03
C ARG A 153 -22.24 -11.96 -3.19
N SER A 154 -23.26 -11.11 -3.15
CA SER A 154 -23.58 -10.12 -4.18
C SER A 154 -22.47 -9.10 -4.43
N GLY A 155 -21.55 -8.91 -3.46
CA GLY A 155 -20.36 -8.07 -3.61
C GLY A 155 -20.25 -6.99 -2.54
N PRO A 156 -19.37 -5.99 -2.75
CA PRO A 156 -19.26 -4.85 -1.85
C PRO A 156 -20.52 -3.99 -1.91
N ASN A 157 -21.22 -3.86 -0.78
CA ASN A 157 -22.33 -2.91 -0.61
C ASN A 157 -21.79 -1.65 0.06
N PHE A 158 -21.54 -0.62 -0.74
CA PHE A 158 -21.01 0.64 -0.22
C PHE A 158 -22.10 1.45 0.47
N HIS A 159 -21.92 1.68 1.76
CA HIS A 159 -22.73 2.60 2.54
C HIS A 159 -22.01 3.94 2.69
N TRP A 160 -22.75 5.04 2.83
CA TRP A 160 -22.14 6.37 2.97
C TRP A 160 -21.23 6.46 4.21
N THR A 161 -21.50 5.65 5.24
CA THR A 161 -20.68 5.55 6.45
C THR A 161 -19.30 4.98 6.18
N ASP A 162 -19.12 4.13 5.16
CA ASP A 162 -17.81 3.59 4.81
C ASP A 162 -16.90 4.72 4.32
N PHE A 163 -17.42 5.55 3.43
CA PHE A 163 -16.71 6.75 2.96
C PHE A 163 -16.49 7.76 4.08
N ALA A 164 -17.50 8.00 4.93
CA ALA A 164 -17.38 8.91 6.06
C ALA A 164 -16.33 8.44 7.08
N ALA A 165 -16.22 7.14 7.32
CA ALA A 165 -15.20 6.57 8.21
C ALA A 165 -13.80 6.72 7.62
N TRP A 166 -13.62 6.40 6.33
CA TRP A 166 -12.34 6.58 5.63
C TRP A 166 -11.90 8.05 5.60
N ILE A 167 -12.81 8.98 5.26
CA ILE A 167 -12.51 10.41 5.21
C ILE A 167 -12.30 10.96 6.63
N GLY A 168 -13.10 10.56 7.60
CA GLY A 168 -13.00 11.03 8.98
C GLY A 168 -11.70 10.59 9.65
N ILE A 169 -11.43 9.29 9.69
CA ILE A 169 -10.22 8.74 10.30
C ILE A 169 -8.98 9.11 9.47
N GLY A 170 -9.06 8.97 8.15
CA GLY A 170 -7.96 9.33 7.25
C GLY A 170 -7.64 10.83 7.31
N GLY A 171 -8.65 11.69 7.36
CA GLY A 171 -8.49 13.13 7.50
C GLY A 171 -7.85 13.53 8.83
N LEU A 172 -8.30 12.94 9.94
CA LEU A 172 -7.67 13.13 11.26
C LEU A 172 -6.21 12.66 11.27
N TRP A 173 -5.93 11.51 10.64
CA TRP A 173 -4.58 10.98 10.51
C TRP A 173 -3.68 11.91 9.69
N VAL A 174 -4.15 12.37 8.51
CA VAL A 174 -3.40 13.31 7.66
C VAL A 174 -3.18 14.64 8.37
N TRP A 175 -4.20 15.17 9.06
CA TRP A 175 -4.08 16.41 9.83
C TRP A 175 -3.01 16.28 10.93
N SER A 176 -3.04 15.18 11.70
CA SER A 176 -2.03 14.90 12.71
C SER A 176 -0.64 14.74 12.10
N PHE A 177 -0.52 14.02 10.99
CA PHE A 177 0.74 13.83 10.27
C PHE A 177 1.33 15.15 9.79
N MET A 178 0.54 15.99 9.12
CA MET A 178 1.00 17.29 8.61
C MET A 178 1.38 18.25 9.75
N THR A 179 0.58 18.30 10.82
CA THR A 179 0.89 19.12 12.01
C THR A 179 2.22 18.72 12.64
N ASN A 180 2.50 17.41 12.73
CA ASN A 180 3.77 16.90 13.25
C ASN A 180 4.94 17.16 12.30
N LEU A 181 4.70 17.14 10.99
CA LEU A 181 5.70 17.40 9.96
C LEU A 181 6.12 18.87 9.93
N GLU A 182 5.16 19.80 10.05
CA GLU A 182 5.41 21.25 10.11
C GLU A 182 6.08 21.68 11.42
N ALA A 183 5.80 20.98 12.53
CA ALA A 183 6.36 21.29 13.84
C ALA A 183 7.88 21.01 13.96
N ARG A 184 8.52 20.38 12.97
CA ARG A 184 9.92 19.93 13.03
C ARG A 184 10.69 20.31 11.77
N SER A 185 12.01 20.38 11.87
CA SER A 185 12.88 20.60 10.69
C SER A 185 12.76 19.42 9.73
N LEU A 186 12.39 19.70 8.47
CA LEU A 186 12.25 18.68 7.41
C LEU A 186 13.58 18.02 7.03
N VAL A 187 14.70 18.70 7.28
CA VAL A 187 16.06 18.18 7.04
C VAL A 187 16.77 18.04 8.38
N PRO A 188 17.40 16.89 8.66
CA PRO A 188 18.16 16.70 9.89
C PRO A 188 19.53 17.37 9.76
N LEU A 189 19.62 18.66 10.10
CA LEU A 189 20.82 19.50 9.94
C LEU A 189 22.08 19.00 10.69
N ARG A 190 21.94 18.06 11.62
CA ARG A 190 23.04 17.49 12.42
C ARG A 190 23.31 16.01 12.10
N ASP A 191 22.78 15.49 10.99
CA ASP A 191 23.04 14.12 10.55
C ASP A 191 24.33 14.06 9.72
N ALA A 192 25.28 13.20 10.13
CA ALA A 192 26.55 13.01 9.43
C ALA A 192 26.36 12.53 7.96
N ARG A 193 25.23 11.90 7.65
CA ARG A 193 24.92 11.43 6.29
C ARG A 193 24.48 12.56 5.37
N LEU A 194 24.07 13.71 5.92
CA LEU A 194 23.58 14.83 5.14
C LEU A 194 24.66 15.39 4.20
N GLU A 195 25.89 15.53 4.70
CA GLU A 195 27.04 15.99 3.89
C GLU A 195 27.26 15.05 2.70
N GLY A 196 27.21 13.73 2.92
CA GLY A 196 27.36 12.75 1.85
C GLY A 196 26.23 12.75 0.82
N VAL A 197 25.01 13.19 1.18
CA VAL A 197 23.88 13.30 0.24
C VAL A 197 23.99 14.59 -0.59
N VAL A 198 24.41 15.69 0.03
CA VAL A 198 24.57 17.00 -0.64
C VAL A 198 25.82 17.04 -1.53
N LEU A 199 26.90 16.34 -1.16
CA LEU A 199 28.17 16.35 -1.89
C LEU A 199 28.27 15.31 -3.03
N ASN A 200 27.37 14.32 -3.08
CA ASN A 200 27.34 13.29 -4.13
C ASN A 200 26.37 13.62 -5.29
N GLU A 201 26.07 14.91 -5.50
CA GLU A 201 25.47 15.41 -6.76
C GLU A 201 26.50 15.50 -7.89
#